data_AF-A0A4D8QA96-F1
#
_entry.id   AF-A0A4D8QA96-F1
#
_cell.length_a   1.000
_cell.length_b   1.000
_cell.length_c   1.000
_cell.angle_alpha   90.00
_cell.angle_beta   90.00
_cell.angle_gamma   90.00
#
_symmetry.space_group_name_H-M   'P 1'
#
loop_
_entity.id
_entity.type
_entity.pdbx_description
1 polymer ?
#
loop_
_entity_poly.entity_id
_entity_poly.type
_entity_poly.pdbx_seq_one_letter_code
_entity_poly.pdbx_strand_id
1 'polypeptide(L)'
;MSLGTPAVSAVARPHDPLASPRLPDQVTLQHGPHDLLSAFFLVADRLARERGVRLSISTDIDELLAVNRENRSSWESLLPAVDPRYHRFGLDEAFWLRGVDAAGRVVLTRACRRVDLGSGSLHDELTSLRLFYDPRIGGGAPDELLFCDCPSAPQLHGLISFQAGGWHHPDYRGKGLSAISSRIVKALALTMWDVREWISLVDDPLVPHLLPAYGVTTAEPGIEWRRYGETVRMHMLRMTVAELLPNLTLFLQRHGENQPHGAA
;
A
#
# COMPACT_ATOMS: atom_id res chain seq x y z
N MET A 1 27.57 22.51 -39.17
CA MET A 1 26.18 22.24 -38.72
C MET A 1 26.23 21.03 -37.81
N SER A 2 25.68 21.19 -36.60
CA SER A 2 25.99 20.44 -35.38
C SER A 2 25.74 18.93 -35.42
N LEU A 3 26.71 18.20 -34.86
CA LEU A 3 26.57 16.87 -34.30
C LEU A 3 25.70 16.97 -33.03
N GLY A 4 24.61 16.21 -32.97
CA GLY A 4 23.74 16.12 -31.80
C GLY A 4 24.39 15.35 -30.67
N THR A 5 24.48 15.98 -29.50
CA THR A 5 24.96 15.42 -28.24
C THR A 5 24.10 14.22 -27.82
N PRO A 6 24.67 13.08 -27.38
CA PRO A 6 23.89 12.01 -26.79
C PRO A 6 23.38 12.42 -25.40
N ALA A 7 22.15 12.02 -25.09
CA ALA A 7 21.48 12.28 -23.83
C ALA A 7 22.32 11.80 -22.65
N VAL A 8 22.47 12.67 -21.66
CA VAL A 8 23.12 12.38 -20.38
C VAL A 8 22.31 11.29 -19.67
N SER A 9 22.90 10.09 -19.56
CA SER A 9 22.42 9.04 -18.68
C SER A 9 22.34 9.60 -17.27
N ALA A 10 21.13 9.67 -16.69
CA ALA A 10 20.94 10.00 -15.30
C ALA A 10 21.61 8.91 -14.46
N VAL A 11 22.83 9.18 -14.00
CA VAL A 11 23.50 8.37 -12.99
C VAL A 11 22.60 8.40 -11.75
N ALA A 12 21.99 7.26 -11.42
CA ALA A 12 21.28 7.08 -10.17
C ALA A 12 22.24 7.49 -9.04
N ARG A 13 21.87 8.50 -8.26
CA ARG A 13 22.68 8.89 -7.10
C ARG A 13 22.77 7.66 -6.18
N PRO A 14 23.92 7.38 -5.56
CA PRO A 14 23.99 6.39 -4.50
C PRO A 14 23.09 6.88 -3.36
N HIS A 15 21.86 6.40 -3.33
CA HIS A 15 20.92 6.63 -2.26
C HIS A 15 21.28 5.61 -1.18
N ASP A 16 21.91 6.05 -0.09
CA ASP A 16 22.11 5.19 1.08
C ASP A 16 20.72 4.75 1.58
N PRO A 17 20.35 3.46 1.44
CA PRO A 17 19.03 2.96 1.83
C PRO A 17 18.70 3.19 3.31
N LEU A 18 19.72 3.39 4.14
CA LEU A 18 19.61 3.61 5.58
C LEU A 18 19.58 5.10 5.95
N ALA A 19 19.91 6.00 5.02
CA ALA A 19 19.93 7.44 5.27
C ALA A 19 18.52 8.07 5.34
N SER A 20 17.49 7.43 4.76
CA SER A 20 16.11 7.90 4.90
C SER A 20 15.68 7.93 6.37
N PRO A 21 15.00 8.98 6.85
CA PRO A 21 14.43 9.01 8.20
C PRO A 21 13.51 7.80 8.45
N ARG A 22 13.32 7.40 9.72
CA ARG A 22 12.41 6.29 10.03
C ARG A 22 10.97 6.73 9.95
N LEU A 23 10.09 5.75 9.85
CA LEU A 23 8.64 5.95 9.87
C LEU A 23 8.18 6.96 10.94
N PRO A 24 8.50 6.84 12.26
CA PRO A 24 8.02 7.81 13.24
C PRO A 24 8.51 9.25 13.00
N ASP A 25 9.69 9.40 12.40
CA ASP A 25 10.30 10.71 12.10
C ASP A 25 9.70 11.35 10.82
N GLN A 26 8.93 10.58 10.03
CA GLN A 26 8.30 11.03 8.78
C GLN A 26 6.79 11.25 8.93
N VAL A 27 6.17 10.74 9.99
CA VAL A 27 4.72 10.86 10.19
C VAL A 27 4.38 12.23 10.78
N THR A 28 3.57 12.98 10.05
CA THR A 28 2.84 14.13 10.57
C THR A 28 1.38 13.73 10.74
N LEU A 29 0.84 13.86 11.95
CA LEU A 29 -0.56 13.55 12.21
C LEU A 29 -1.45 14.74 11.85
N GLN A 30 -2.07 14.70 10.67
CA GLN A 30 -3.00 15.74 10.24
C GLN A 30 -4.45 15.41 10.66
N HIS A 31 -4.78 14.12 10.62
CA HIS A 31 -6.09 13.58 11.01
C HIS A 31 -5.97 12.49 12.07
N GLY A 32 -7.05 12.33 12.83
CA GLY A 32 -7.04 11.68 14.14
C GLY A 32 -7.59 10.26 14.18
N PRO A 33 -7.63 9.67 15.39
CA PRO A 33 -7.26 10.25 16.70
C PRO A 33 -5.75 10.26 16.99
N HIS A 34 -5.18 11.42 17.32
CA HIS A 34 -3.72 11.61 17.39
C HIS A 34 -3.00 10.75 18.44
N ASP A 35 -3.55 10.62 19.66
CA ASP A 35 -2.90 9.85 20.73
C ASP A 35 -2.77 8.36 20.35
N LEU A 36 -3.85 7.80 19.83
CA LEU A 36 -3.89 6.41 19.36
C LEU A 36 -2.91 6.19 18.20
N LEU A 37 -2.93 7.08 17.21
CA LEU A 37 -2.07 6.96 16.02
C LEU A 37 -0.59 7.13 16.38
N SER A 38 -0.25 8.09 17.25
CA SER A 38 1.11 8.30 17.77
C SER A 38 1.64 7.06 18.46
N ALA A 39 0.88 6.53 19.42
CA ALA A 39 1.25 5.34 20.16
C ALA A 39 1.39 4.13 19.22
N PHE A 40 0.45 3.98 18.28
CA PHE A 40 0.46 2.91 17.29
C PHE A 40 1.72 2.94 16.43
N PHE A 41 2.10 4.09 15.84
CA PHE A 41 3.28 4.17 14.98
C PHE A 41 4.58 3.85 15.73
N LEU A 42 4.70 4.29 16.99
CA LEU A 42 5.87 3.98 17.82
C LEU A 42 5.98 2.47 18.12
N VAL A 43 4.88 1.83 18.50
CA VAL A 43 4.84 0.38 18.78
C VAL A 43 5.06 -0.42 17.50
N ALA A 44 4.43 -0.03 16.39
CA ALA A 44 4.56 -0.70 15.10
C ALA A 44 5.99 -0.62 14.53
N ASP A 45 6.65 0.55 14.62
CA ASP A 45 8.07 0.70 14.25
C ASP A 45 8.96 -0.21 15.11
N ARG A 46 8.79 -0.20 16.44
CA ARG A 46 9.56 -1.07 17.34
C ARG A 46 9.42 -2.54 16.95
N LEU A 47 8.19 -3.01 16.74
CA LEU A 47 7.92 -4.41 16.38
C LEU A 47 8.53 -4.78 15.02
N ALA A 48 8.55 -3.87 14.04
CA ALA A 48 9.23 -4.11 12.77
C ALA A 48 10.74 -4.23 12.95
N ARG A 49 11.35 -3.37 13.78
CA ARG A 49 12.79 -3.40 14.08
C ARG A 49 13.22 -4.66 14.81
N GLU A 50 12.41 -5.13 15.77
CA GLU A 50 12.63 -6.41 16.45
C GLU A 50 12.63 -7.60 15.47
N ARG A 51 12.02 -7.43 14.28
CA ARG A 51 12.01 -8.41 13.19
C ARG A 51 13.08 -8.13 12.13
N GLY A 52 14.02 -7.24 12.42
CA GLY A 52 15.14 -6.89 11.55
C GLY A 52 14.75 -6.02 10.36
N VAL A 53 13.66 -5.24 10.46
CA VAL A 53 13.18 -4.35 9.40
C VAL A 53 13.07 -2.91 9.90
N ARG A 54 13.76 -1.99 9.22
CA ARG A 54 13.58 -0.54 9.39
C ARG A 54 12.53 -0.04 8.39
N LEU A 55 11.52 0.66 8.88
CA LEU A 55 10.43 1.19 8.04
C LEU A 55 10.63 2.67 7.72
N SER A 56 10.19 3.08 6.52
CA SER A 56 10.16 4.46 6.03
C SER A 56 9.01 4.65 5.05
N ILE A 57 8.56 5.88 4.87
CA ILE A 57 7.60 6.29 3.83
C ILE A 57 8.41 6.79 2.64
N SER A 58 8.08 6.31 1.44
CA SER A 58 8.67 6.79 0.19
C SER A 58 7.57 7.15 -0.81
N THR A 59 7.83 8.19 -1.59
CA THR A 59 7.03 8.60 -2.76
C THR A 59 7.76 8.30 -4.08
N ASP A 60 8.95 7.70 -4.01
CA ASP A 60 9.71 7.26 -5.18
C ASP A 60 9.11 5.95 -5.72
N ILE A 61 8.16 6.09 -6.64
CA ILE A 61 7.50 4.95 -7.27
C ILE A 61 8.40 4.25 -8.30
N ASP A 62 9.40 4.95 -8.84
CA ASP A 62 10.38 4.36 -9.76
C ASP A 62 11.29 3.37 -9.00
N GLU A 63 11.69 3.70 -7.76
CA GLU A 63 12.36 2.75 -6.85
C GLU A 63 11.47 1.52 -6.60
N LEU A 64 10.19 1.72 -6.30
CA LEU A 64 9.24 0.61 -6.08
C LEU A 64 9.16 -0.32 -7.30
N LEU A 65 9.10 0.25 -8.51
CA LEU A 65 9.11 -0.52 -9.77
C LEU A 65 10.42 -1.26 -9.99
N ALA A 66 11.56 -0.65 -9.66
CA ALA A 66 12.87 -1.30 -9.74
C ALA A 66 12.93 -2.53 -8.79
N VAL A 67 12.52 -2.36 -7.53
CA VAL A 67 12.45 -3.45 -6.55
C VAL A 67 11.52 -4.57 -7.03
N ASN A 68 10.36 -4.23 -7.60
CA ASN A 68 9.44 -5.23 -8.16
C ASN A 68 10.09 -6.03 -9.29
N ARG A 69 10.80 -5.36 -10.21
CA ARG A 69 11.48 -5.98 -11.34
C ARG A 69 12.62 -6.89 -10.92
N GLU A 70 13.35 -6.52 -9.87
CA GLU A 70 14.44 -7.32 -9.30
C GLU A 70 13.92 -8.56 -8.56
N ASN A 71 12.68 -8.53 -8.07
CA ASN A 71 12.10 -9.58 -7.24
C ASN A 71 10.96 -10.37 -7.92
N ARG A 72 10.88 -10.33 -9.27
CA ARG A 72 9.83 -11.01 -10.08
C ARG A 72 9.71 -12.51 -9.82
N SER A 73 10.76 -13.16 -9.34
CA SER A 73 10.75 -14.58 -8.97
C SER A 73 9.82 -14.91 -7.79
N SER A 74 9.49 -13.90 -6.97
CA SER A 74 8.67 -14.07 -5.77
C SER A 74 7.57 -13.01 -5.61
N TRP A 75 7.45 -12.09 -6.57
CA TRP A 75 6.50 -10.99 -6.57
C TRP A 75 5.89 -10.82 -7.97
N GLU A 76 4.57 -10.80 -8.05
CA GLU A 76 3.83 -10.46 -9.26
C GLU A 76 3.95 -8.99 -9.68
N SER A 77 3.54 -8.70 -10.91
CA SER A 77 3.73 -7.37 -11.49
C SER A 77 2.83 -6.42 -10.72
N LEU A 78 3.32 -5.22 -10.43
CA LEU A 78 2.49 -4.21 -9.79
C LEU A 78 1.23 -3.96 -10.62
N LEU A 79 0.12 -3.75 -9.92
CA LEU A 79 -1.11 -3.32 -10.55
C LEU A 79 -0.89 -1.95 -11.23
N PRO A 80 -1.48 -1.72 -12.42
CA PRO A 80 -1.40 -0.43 -13.09
C PRO A 80 -1.78 0.76 -12.20
N ALA A 81 -2.69 0.54 -11.23
CA ALA A 81 -3.15 1.52 -10.24
C ALA A 81 -2.05 2.24 -9.43
N VAL A 82 -0.83 1.69 -9.38
CA VAL A 82 0.32 2.27 -8.67
C VAL A 82 1.53 2.47 -9.59
N ASP A 83 1.34 2.44 -10.90
CA ASP A 83 2.40 2.58 -11.89
C ASP A 83 2.34 3.97 -12.56
N PRO A 84 3.44 4.75 -12.53
CA PRO A 84 3.50 6.11 -13.07
C PRO A 84 3.33 6.17 -14.61
N ARG A 85 3.38 5.02 -15.30
CA ARG A 85 3.06 4.94 -16.74
C ARG A 85 1.56 5.13 -17.00
N TYR A 86 0.71 4.78 -16.04
CA TYR A 86 -0.75 4.83 -16.17
C TYR A 86 -1.40 5.88 -15.25
N HIS A 87 -0.62 6.48 -14.34
CA HIS A 87 -1.07 7.51 -13.42
C HIS A 87 -0.04 8.61 -13.22
N ARG A 88 -0.52 9.82 -12.93
CA ARG A 88 0.28 10.94 -12.45
C ARG A 88 -0.11 11.18 -11.02
N PHE A 89 0.73 10.72 -10.09
CA PHE A 89 0.49 10.93 -8.68
C PHE A 89 0.98 12.32 -8.28
N GLY A 90 0.10 13.11 -7.67
CA GLY A 90 0.52 14.26 -6.88
C GLY A 90 1.41 13.83 -5.70
N LEU A 91 2.17 14.78 -5.15
CA LEU A 91 3.10 14.54 -4.02
C LEU A 91 2.42 13.94 -2.78
N ASP A 92 1.10 14.09 -2.65
CA ASP A 92 0.28 13.61 -1.55
C ASP A 92 -0.87 12.70 -2.03
N GLU A 93 -0.68 11.99 -3.15
CA GLU A 93 -1.71 11.09 -3.69
C GLU A 93 -1.31 9.62 -3.61
N ALA A 94 -0.02 9.34 -3.51
CA ALA A 94 0.46 7.98 -3.35
C ALA A 94 1.75 7.95 -2.53
N PHE A 95 1.91 6.88 -1.78
CA PHE A 95 3.16 6.53 -1.12
C PHE A 95 3.32 5.02 -1.11
N TRP A 96 4.50 4.55 -0.76
CA TRP A 96 4.70 3.18 -0.35
C TRP A 96 5.47 3.08 0.95
N LEU A 97 5.06 2.11 1.77
CA LEU A 97 5.79 1.72 2.96
C LEU A 97 6.98 0.87 2.54
N ARG A 98 8.17 1.40 2.80
CA ARG A 98 9.46 0.81 2.48
C ARG A 98 10.07 0.19 3.73
N GLY A 99 10.29 -1.12 3.71
CA GLY A 99 11.01 -1.83 4.76
C GLY A 99 12.35 -2.36 4.27
N VAL A 100 13.43 -1.97 4.94
CA VAL A 100 14.79 -2.44 4.65
C VAL A 100 15.39 -3.27 5.76
N ASP A 101 16.22 -4.23 5.38
CA ASP A 101 17.04 -4.99 6.32
C ASP A 101 18.34 -4.25 6.71
N ALA A 102 19.16 -4.88 7.55
CA ALA A 102 20.43 -4.32 8.01
C ALA A 102 21.46 -4.15 6.88
N ALA A 103 21.30 -4.83 5.75
CA ALA A 103 22.14 -4.68 4.57
C ALA A 103 21.60 -3.61 3.61
N GLY A 104 20.51 -2.92 3.97
CA GLY A 104 19.87 -1.89 3.15
C GLY A 104 19.01 -2.45 2.01
N ARG A 105 18.77 -3.77 1.96
CA ARG A 105 17.93 -4.39 0.94
C ARG A 105 16.46 -4.16 1.26
N VAL A 106 15.65 -3.81 0.26
CA VAL A 106 14.19 -3.71 0.41
C VAL A 106 13.62 -5.12 0.56
N VAL A 107 12.98 -5.38 1.71
CA VAL A 107 12.43 -6.69 2.09
C VAL A 107 10.93 -6.65 2.36
N LEU A 108 10.33 -5.46 2.36
CA LEU A 108 8.91 -5.24 2.56
C LEU A 108 8.46 -4.02 1.75
N THR A 109 7.37 -4.19 1.01
CA THR A 109 6.70 -3.10 0.29
C THR A 109 5.20 -3.14 0.54
N ARG A 110 4.57 -1.97 0.60
CA ARG A 110 3.12 -1.79 0.45
C ARG A 110 2.82 -0.44 -0.16
N ALA A 111 2.19 -0.40 -1.32
CA ALA A 111 1.76 0.84 -1.95
C ALA A 111 0.36 1.23 -1.48
N CYS A 112 0.13 2.52 -1.37
CA CYS A 112 -1.14 3.11 -0.98
C CYS A 112 -1.41 4.34 -1.83
N ARG A 113 -2.63 4.45 -2.36
CA ARG A 113 -3.07 5.58 -3.17
C ARG A 113 -4.35 6.16 -2.61
N ARG A 114 -4.45 7.49 -2.62
CA ARG A 114 -5.68 8.24 -2.39
C ARG A 114 -6.49 8.25 -3.68
N VAL A 115 -7.76 7.88 -3.60
CA VAL A 115 -8.66 7.87 -4.75
C VAL A 115 -9.92 8.64 -4.40
N ASP A 116 -10.18 9.71 -5.15
CA ASP A 116 -11.43 10.46 -5.09
C ASP A 116 -12.37 9.92 -6.16
N LEU A 117 -13.46 9.28 -5.72
CA LEU A 117 -14.48 8.72 -6.60
C LEU A 117 -15.42 9.80 -7.18
N GLY A 118 -15.31 11.05 -6.70
CA GLY A 118 -16.16 12.16 -7.12
C GLY A 118 -17.64 11.86 -6.94
N SER A 119 -18.42 12.03 -8.00
CA SER A 119 -19.84 11.68 -8.04
C SER A 119 -20.12 10.20 -8.39
N GLY A 120 -19.09 9.44 -8.76
CA GLY A 120 -19.19 8.02 -9.11
C GLY A 120 -19.08 7.12 -7.89
N SER A 121 -19.23 5.82 -8.12
CA SER A 121 -18.99 4.76 -7.13
C SER A 121 -17.67 4.03 -7.38
N LEU A 122 -17.21 3.25 -6.40
CA LEU A 122 -16.08 2.34 -6.62
C LEU A 122 -16.38 1.32 -7.72
N HIS A 123 -17.63 0.84 -7.81
CA HIS A 123 -18.06 -0.03 -8.90
C HIS A 123 -17.81 0.61 -10.28
N ASP A 124 -18.11 1.90 -10.44
CA ASP A 124 -17.88 2.61 -11.70
C ASP A 124 -16.38 2.72 -12.01
N GLU A 125 -15.54 3.02 -11.03
CA GLU A 125 -14.08 3.10 -11.20
C GLU A 125 -13.45 1.73 -11.54
N LEU A 126 -13.97 0.65 -10.96
CA LEU A 126 -13.52 -0.72 -11.23
C LEU A 126 -13.92 -1.17 -12.64
N THR A 127 -15.21 -1.07 -12.99
CA THR A 127 -15.76 -1.58 -14.25
C THR A 127 -15.35 -0.74 -15.47
N SER A 128 -15.07 0.55 -15.28
CA SER A 128 -14.48 1.40 -16.32
C SER A 128 -12.95 1.35 -16.39
N LEU A 129 -12.32 0.57 -15.49
CA LEU A 129 -10.88 0.46 -15.30
C LEU A 129 -10.15 1.76 -14.93
N ARG A 130 -10.86 2.85 -14.61
CA ARG A 130 -10.27 4.15 -14.22
C ARG A 130 -9.48 4.10 -12.91
N LEU A 131 -9.78 3.13 -12.04
CA LEU A 131 -8.95 2.86 -10.86
C LEU A 131 -7.51 2.47 -11.23
N PHE A 132 -7.32 1.86 -12.40
CA PHE A 132 -6.06 1.28 -12.88
C PHE A 132 -5.39 2.09 -13.98
N TYR A 133 -6.17 2.81 -14.80
CA TYR A 133 -5.69 3.57 -15.93
C TYR A 133 -6.30 4.97 -15.93
N ASP A 134 -5.47 6.02 -15.77
CA ASP A 134 -5.95 7.39 -15.85
C ASP A 134 -6.30 7.74 -17.32
N PRO A 135 -7.57 8.05 -17.64
CA PRO A 135 -7.98 8.35 -19.00
C PRO A 135 -7.28 9.59 -19.59
N ARG A 136 -6.72 10.47 -18.76
CA ARG A 136 -6.03 11.70 -19.19
C ARG A 136 -4.59 11.46 -19.65
N ILE A 137 -3.98 10.35 -19.22
CA ILE A 137 -2.60 10.01 -19.56
C ILE A 137 -2.54 9.22 -20.86
N GLY A 138 -3.63 8.52 -21.20
CA GLY A 138 -3.60 7.50 -22.23
C GLY A 138 -3.00 6.20 -21.69
N GLY A 139 -2.92 5.17 -22.54
CA GLY A 139 -2.49 3.84 -22.09
C GLY A 139 -3.59 3.02 -21.43
N GLY A 140 -4.84 3.23 -21.84
CA GLY A 140 -5.94 2.32 -21.48
C GLY A 140 -5.66 0.89 -21.95
N ALA A 141 -6.42 -0.05 -21.41
CA ALA A 141 -6.31 -1.46 -21.74
C ALA A 141 -7.59 -1.91 -22.48
N PRO A 142 -7.67 -1.70 -23.81
CA PRO A 142 -8.90 -1.97 -24.57
C PRO A 142 -9.29 -3.44 -24.57
N ASP A 143 -8.32 -4.34 -24.35
CA ASP A 143 -8.52 -5.79 -24.28
C ASP A 143 -8.74 -6.30 -22.84
N GLU A 144 -8.79 -5.40 -21.86
CA GLU A 144 -9.10 -5.75 -20.48
C GLU A 144 -10.57 -5.47 -20.16
N LEU A 145 -11.17 -6.37 -19.38
CA LEU A 145 -12.53 -6.23 -18.88
C LEU A 145 -12.56 -6.61 -17.41
N LEU A 146 -13.18 -5.78 -16.58
CA LEU A 146 -13.35 -6.08 -15.16
C LEU A 146 -14.84 -6.06 -14.81
N PHE A 147 -15.31 -7.17 -14.27
CA PHE A 147 -16.64 -7.34 -13.71
C PHE A 147 -16.57 -7.24 -12.20
N CYS A 148 -17.56 -6.55 -11.60
CA CYS A 148 -17.61 -6.29 -10.16
C CYS A 148 -19.01 -6.58 -9.62
N ASP A 149 -19.18 -7.74 -9.02
CA ASP A 149 -20.41 -8.17 -8.34
C ASP A 149 -20.36 -7.95 -6.81
N CYS A 150 -19.33 -7.26 -6.31
CA CYS A 150 -19.18 -6.98 -4.88
C CYS A 150 -20.33 -6.07 -4.39
N PRO A 151 -21.17 -6.52 -3.44
CA PRO A 151 -22.37 -5.78 -3.01
C PRO A 151 -22.10 -4.38 -2.47
N SER A 152 -20.93 -4.14 -1.85
CA SER A 152 -20.62 -2.82 -1.29
C SER A 152 -20.01 -1.85 -2.31
N ALA A 153 -19.47 -2.32 -3.44
CA ALA A 153 -18.80 -1.46 -4.41
C ALA A 153 -19.69 -0.31 -4.97
N PRO A 154 -20.99 -0.53 -5.25
CA PRO A 154 -21.89 0.56 -5.67
C PRO A 154 -22.23 1.58 -4.58
N GLN A 155 -21.96 1.25 -3.30
CA GLN A 155 -22.30 2.09 -2.14
C GLN A 155 -21.11 2.94 -1.67
N LEU A 156 -19.91 2.66 -2.19
CA LEU A 156 -18.68 3.35 -1.84
C LEU A 156 -18.50 4.57 -2.74
N HIS A 157 -18.48 5.74 -2.12
CA HIS A 157 -18.39 7.04 -2.77
C HIS A 157 -17.40 7.95 -2.02
N GLY A 158 -17.00 9.04 -2.68
CA GLY A 158 -16.09 10.03 -2.10
C GLY A 158 -14.65 9.53 -2.00
N LEU A 159 -13.97 9.87 -0.90
CA LEU A 159 -12.54 9.65 -0.75
C LEU A 159 -12.23 8.28 -0.10
N ILE A 160 -11.51 7.44 -0.83
CA ILE A 160 -11.03 6.15 -0.36
C ILE A 160 -9.51 6.05 -0.41
N SER A 161 -8.97 5.08 0.31
CA SER A 161 -7.60 4.61 0.14
C SER A 161 -7.59 3.26 -0.56
N PHE A 162 -6.81 3.17 -1.64
CA PHE A 162 -6.58 1.93 -2.38
C PHE A 162 -5.19 1.37 -2.08
N GLN A 163 -5.10 0.12 -1.65
CA GLN A 163 -3.86 -0.55 -1.29
C GLN A 163 -3.48 -1.63 -2.30
N ALA A 164 -2.23 -1.60 -2.73
CA ALA A 164 -1.66 -2.54 -3.69
C ALA A 164 -0.16 -2.79 -3.38
N GLY A 165 0.53 -3.53 -4.25
CA GLY A 165 1.98 -3.69 -4.18
C GLY A 165 2.51 -4.25 -2.86
N GLY A 166 1.70 -5.07 -2.19
CA GLY A 166 2.09 -5.74 -0.95
C GLY A 166 3.04 -6.90 -1.24
N TRP A 167 4.26 -6.83 -0.73
CA TRP A 167 5.22 -7.93 -0.85
C TRP A 167 6.15 -8.01 0.36
N HIS A 168 6.60 -9.22 0.62
CA HIS A 168 7.69 -9.51 1.55
C HIS A 168 8.67 -10.44 0.86
N HIS A 169 9.96 -10.10 0.98
CA HIS A 169 11.04 -10.98 0.55
C HIS A 169 10.86 -12.36 1.20
N PRO A 170 11.14 -13.47 0.48
CA PRO A 170 10.95 -14.84 1.00
C PRO A 170 11.49 -15.05 2.42
N ASP A 171 12.71 -14.57 2.71
CA ASP A 171 13.37 -14.66 4.02
C ASP A 171 12.66 -13.91 5.17
N TYR A 172 11.68 -13.07 4.84
CA TYR A 172 10.90 -12.25 5.78
C TYR A 172 9.43 -12.67 5.88
N ARG A 173 9.01 -13.68 5.11
CA ARG A 173 7.67 -14.29 5.24
C ARG A 173 7.56 -15.03 6.58
N GLY A 174 6.33 -15.12 7.10
CA GLY A 174 6.07 -15.80 8.38
C GLY A 174 6.51 -15.04 9.63
N LYS A 175 7.22 -13.90 9.51
CA LYS A 175 7.69 -13.10 10.67
C LYS A 175 6.63 -12.18 11.28
N GLY A 176 5.38 -12.26 10.83
CA GLY A 176 4.28 -11.39 11.30
C GLY A 176 4.30 -9.95 10.76
N LEU A 177 5.18 -9.64 9.80
CA LEU A 177 5.31 -8.30 9.22
C LEU A 177 4.07 -7.83 8.46
N SER A 178 3.29 -8.74 7.86
CA SER A 178 1.99 -8.41 7.25
C SER A 178 1.02 -7.77 8.23
N ALA A 179 1.01 -8.23 9.49
CA ALA A 179 0.12 -7.70 10.52
C ALA A 179 0.48 -6.30 10.98
N ILE A 180 1.77 -5.96 10.94
CA ILE A 180 2.28 -4.64 11.28
C ILE A 180 2.07 -3.69 10.08
N SER A 181 2.64 -4.05 8.93
CA SER A 181 2.67 -3.19 7.74
C SER A 181 1.28 -2.84 7.20
N SER A 182 0.34 -3.80 7.23
CA SER A 182 -1.03 -3.58 6.73
C SER A 182 -1.81 -2.58 7.57
N ARG A 183 -1.54 -2.52 8.89
CA ARG A 183 -2.12 -1.51 9.80
C ARG A 183 -1.45 -0.15 9.62
N ILE A 184 -0.14 -0.13 9.43
CA ILE A 184 0.62 1.11 9.18
C ILE A 184 0.06 1.84 7.97
N VAL A 185 -0.08 1.17 6.82
CA VAL A 185 -0.57 1.87 5.60
C VAL A 185 -2.00 2.38 5.74
N LYS A 186 -2.86 1.72 6.52
CA LYS A 186 -4.22 2.20 6.83
C LYS A 186 -4.19 3.43 7.74
N ALA A 187 -3.39 3.37 8.80
CA ALA A 187 -3.21 4.48 9.74
C ALA A 187 -2.58 5.71 9.05
N LEU A 188 -1.62 5.49 8.14
CA LEU A 188 -1.03 6.55 7.32
C LEU A 188 -2.08 7.18 6.41
N ALA A 189 -2.85 6.37 5.69
CA ALA A 189 -3.92 6.90 4.83
C ALA A 189 -4.97 7.67 5.64
N LEU A 190 -5.36 7.21 6.84
CA LEU A 190 -6.25 7.96 7.73
C LEU A 190 -5.64 9.32 8.05
N THR A 191 -4.43 9.33 8.60
CA THR A 191 -3.84 10.55 9.15
C THR A 191 -3.41 11.56 8.11
N MET A 192 -3.09 11.10 6.88
CA MET A 192 -2.70 11.96 5.77
C MET A 192 -3.91 12.50 5.01
N TRP A 193 -4.98 11.71 4.84
CA TRP A 193 -6.01 12.00 3.84
C TRP A 193 -7.45 12.02 4.38
N ASP A 194 -7.67 11.73 5.66
CA ASP A 194 -9.01 11.62 6.26
C ASP A 194 -9.94 10.63 5.52
N VAL A 195 -9.35 9.56 4.95
CA VAL A 195 -10.13 8.52 4.26
C VAL A 195 -11.01 7.77 5.25
N ARG A 196 -12.21 7.39 4.80
CA ARG A 196 -13.16 6.62 5.62
C ARG A 196 -13.16 5.12 5.34
N GLU A 197 -12.64 4.75 4.17
CA GLU A 197 -12.71 3.41 3.61
C GLU A 197 -11.35 3.02 3.03
N TRP A 198 -10.88 1.84 3.40
CA TRP A 198 -9.71 1.19 2.80
C TRP A 198 -10.15 0.04 1.94
N ILE A 199 -9.62 -0.01 0.72
CA ILE A 199 -9.92 -1.02 -0.29
C ILE A 199 -8.62 -1.66 -0.74
N SER A 200 -8.64 -2.97 -0.89
CA SER A 200 -7.60 -3.72 -1.58
C SER A 200 -8.21 -4.84 -2.39
N LEU A 201 -7.49 -5.27 -3.40
CA LEU A 201 -7.90 -6.29 -4.33
C LEU A 201 -6.90 -7.44 -4.22
N VAL A 202 -7.40 -8.64 -3.90
CA VAL A 202 -6.56 -9.79 -3.55
C VAL A 202 -7.06 -11.03 -4.26
N ASP A 203 -6.15 -11.76 -4.91
CA ASP A 203 -6.48 -13.02 -5.57
C ASP A 203 -7.08 -14.03 -4.60
N ASP A 204 -8.13 -14.73 -5.05
CA ASP A 204 -8.91 -15.66 -4.23
C ASP A 204 -8.05 -16.64 -3.40
N PRO A 205 -6.98 -17.26 -3.95
CA PRO A 205 -6.17 -18.22 -3.19
C PRO A 205 -5.43 -17.60 -1.99
N LEU A 206 -5.20 -16.29 -1.99
CA LEU A 206 -4.43 -15.60 -0.95
C LEU A 206 -5.30 -15.14 0.22
N VAL A 207 -6.61 -15.01 0.02
CA VAL A 207 -7.55 -14.45 1.01
C VAL A 207 -7.49 -15.15 2.37
N PRO A 208 -7.50 -16.49 2.49
CA PRO A 208 -7.48 -17.17 3.80
C PRO A 208 -6.24 -16.83 4.64
N HIS A 209 -5.12 -16.52 3.98
CA HIS A 209 -3.85 -16.20 4.64
C HIS A 209 -3.73 -14.71 4.95
N LEU A 210 -4.22 -13.84 4.06
CA LEU A 210 -4.05 -12.40 4.17
C LEU A 210 -5.10 -11.73 5.04
N LEU A 211 -6.34 -12.23 5.05
CA LEU A 211 -7.43 -11.65 5.85
C LEU A 211 -7.07 -11.55 7.35
N PRO A 212 -6.67 -12.63 8.06
CA PRO A 212 -6.30 -12.54 9.48
C PRO A 212 -5.04 -11.69 9.68
N ALA A 213 -4.07 -11.81 8.78
CA ALA A 213 -2.84 -11.03 8.87
C ALA A 213 -3.13 -9.53 8.75
N TYR A 214 -3.97 -9.11 7.81
CA TYR A 214 -4.24 -7.71 7.53
C TYR A 214 -5.12 -7.05 8.58
N GLY A 215 -5.71 -7.84 9.48
CA GLY A 215 -6.64 -7.37 10.49
C GLY A 215 -7.94 -6.83 9.88
N VAL A 216 -8.26 -7.27 8.67
CA VAL A 216 -9.44 -6.87 7.91
C VAL A 216 -10.56 -7.87 8.20
N THR A 217 -11.76 -7.36 8.35
CA THR A 217 -12.97 -8.11 8.73
C THR A 217 -13.83 -8.49 7.53
N THR A 218 -13.74 -7.71 6.44
CA THR A 218 -14.60 -7.88 5.27
C THR A 218 -13.78 -8.26 4.04
N ALA A 219 -14.12 -9.39 3.44
CA ALA A 219 -13.66 -9.81 2.12
C ALA A 219 -14.87 -10.21 1.29
N GLU A 220 -15.12 -9.48 0.21
CA GLU A 220 -16.24 -9.72 -0.70
C GLU A 220 -15.71 -10.35 -1.98
N PRO A 221 -16.13 -11.57 -2.35
CA PRO A 221 -15.87 -12.08 -3.70
C PRO A 221 -16.66 -11.25 -4.71
N GLY A 222 -16.32 -11.40 -5.99
CA GLY A 222 -17.09 -10.81 -7.09
C GLY A 222 -16.28 -9.95 -8.05
N ILE A 223 -14.95 -9.92 -7.93
CA ILE A 223 -14.08 -9.30 -8.94
C ILE A 223 -13.61 -10.38 -9.91
N GLU A 224 -13.96 -10.23 -11.18
CA GLU A 224 -13.40 -11.00 -12.28
C GLU A 224 -12.69 -10.04 -13.24
N TRP A 225 -11.38 -10.14 -13.35
CA TRP A 225 -10.58 -9.32 -14.27
C TRP A 225 -10.01 -10.18 -15.38
N ARG A 226 -10.46 -9.93 -16.60
CA ARG A 226 -9.93 -10.53 -17.82
C ARG A 226 -8.83 -9.63 -18.36
N ARG A 227 -7.60 -10.14 -18.39
CA ARG A 227 -6.41 -9.41 -18.85
C ARG A 227 -5.36 -10.38 -19.38
N TYR A 228 -4.64 -9.96 -20.42
CA TYR A 228 -3.57 -10.77 -21.04
C TYR A 228 -3.98 -12.19 -21.46
N GLY A 229 -5.24 -12.39 -21.85
CA GLY A 229 -5.77 -13.71 -22.20
C GLY A 229 -6.09 -14.61 -21.01
N GLU A 230 -5.97 -14.10 -19.78
CA GLU A 230 -6.25 -14.81 -18.54
C GLU A 230 -7.43 -14.18 -17.80
N THR A 231 -8.11 -14.99 -16.99
CA THR A 231 -9.15 -14.53 -16.07
C THR A 231 -8.63 -14.68 -14.65
N VAL A 232 -8.50 -13.56 -13.95
CA VAL A 232 -8.12 -13.51 -12.54
C VAL A 232 -9.35 -13.25 -11.70
N ARG A 233 -9.54 -14.04 -10.64
CA ARG A 233 -10.63 -13.87 -9.67
C ARG A 233 -10.09 -13.41 -8.34
N MET A 234 -10.75 -12.40 -7.79
CA MET A 234 -10.25 -11.66 -6.65
C MET A 234 -11.39 -11.34 -5.68
N HIS A 235 -11.02 -11.19 -4.42
CA HIS A 235 -11.85 -10.56 -3.40
C HIS A 235 -11.49 -9.08 -3.27
N MET A 236 -12.52 -8.28 -3.03
CA MET A 236 -12.37 -6.93 -2.49
C MET A 236 -12.28 -7.02 -0.96
N LEU A 237 -11.10 -6.70 -0.43
CA LEU A 237 -10.90 -6.51 1.00
C LEU A 237 -11.27 -5.08 1.35
N ARG A 238 -12.08 -4.92 2.40
CA ARG A 238 -12.58 -3.62 2.85
C ARG A 238 -12.45 -3.46 4.35
N MET A 239 -12.12 -2.25 4.79
CA MET A 239 -12.17 -1.86 6.19
C MET A 239 -12.60 -0.40 6.32
N THR A 240 -13.48 -0.11 7.27
CA THR A 240 -13.92 1.24 7.63
C THR A 240 -13.10 1.81 8.78
N VAL A 241 -13.04 3.14 8.94
CA VAL A 241 -12.41 3.79 10.12
C VAL A 241 -12.97 3.25 11.43
N ALA A 242 -14.29 3.00 11.49
CA ALA A 242 -14.95 2.44 12.65
C ALA A 242 -14.43 1.05 13.04
N GLU A 243 -13.90 0.28 12.08
CA GLU A 243 -13.25 -1.00 12.33
C GLU A 243 -11.74 -0.84 12.60
N LEU A 244 -11.07 0.11 11.93
CA LEU A 244 -9.63 0.32 12.10
C LEU A 244 -9.30 0.76 13.51
N LEU A 245 -9.99 1.75 14.05
CA LEU A 245 -9.61 2.32 15.36
C LEU A 245 -9.66 1.27 16.48
N PRO A 246 -10.72 0.46 16.64
CA PRO A 246 -10.71 -0.66 17.60
C PRO A 246 -9.60 -1.67 17.32
N ASN A 247 -9.32 -1.95 16.04
CA ASN A 247 -8.26 -2.87 15.65
C ASN A 247 -6.86 -2.38 16.06
N LEU A 248 -6.58 -1.09 15.92
CA LEU A 248 -5.34 -0.46 16.38
C LEU A 248 -5.26 -0.46 17.92
N THR A 249 -6.36 -0.18 18.61
CA THR A 249 -6.44 -0.25 20.06
C THR A 249 -6.13 -1.65 20.59
N LEU A 250 -6.74 -2.69 20.00
CA LEU A 250 -6.45 -4.09 20.35
C LEU A 250 -4.99 -4.47 20.06
N PHE A 251 -4.44 -3.96 18.95
CA PHE A 251 -3.03 -4.16 18.62
C PHE A 251 -2.11 -3.55 19.69
N LEU A 252 -2.42 -2.34 20.15
CA LEU A 252 -1.67 -1.68 21.23
C LEU A 252 -1.81 -2.40 22.56
N GLN A 253 -3.00 -2.87 22.94
CA GLN A 253 -3.18 -3.64 24.17
C GLN A 253 -2.33 -4.92 24.17
N ARG A 254 -2.19 -5.58 23.02
CA ARG A 254 -1.39 -6.80 22.88
C ARG A 254 0.13 -6.57 22.88
N HIS A 255 0.59 -5.37 22.53
CA HIS A 255 2.00 -5.13 22.24
C HIS A 255 2.60 -3.90 22.96
N GLY A 256 1.79 -3.12 23.67
CA GLY A 256 2.18 -1.86 24.29
C GLY A 256 2.97 -2.01 25.59
N GLU A 257 2.72 -3.07 26.36
CA GLU A 257 3.20 -3.20 27.74
C GLU A 257 4.70 -3.51 27.91
N ASN A 258 5.45 -3.72 26.83
CA ASN A 258 6.92 -3.87 26.87
C ASN A 258 7.66 -2.56 26.54
N GLN A 259 7.34 -1.46 27.21
CA GLN A 259 8.33 -0.38 27.36
C GLN A 259 9.16 -0.69 28.61
N PRO A 260 10.51 -0.77 28.55
CA PRO A 260 11.29 -0.66 29.76
C PRO A 260 10.97 0.72 30.34
N HIS A 261 10.31 0.74 31.50
CA HIS A 261 10.19 1.95 32.29
C HIS A 261 11.60 2.50 32.48
N GLY A 262 11.82 3.70 31.96
CA GLY A 262 13.10 4.39 32.10
C GLY A 262 13.52 4.40 33.56
N ALA A 263 14.76 3.99 33.79
CA ALA A 263 15.47 4.29 35.01
C ALA A 263 15.42 5.80 35.21
N ALA A 264 14.73 6.22 36.26
CA ALA A 264 14.97 7.49 36.95
C ALA A 264 15.89 7.20 38.14
#